data_AF-A0A3C0G405-F1
#
_entry.id   AF-A0A3C0G405-F1
#
_cell.length_a   1.000
_cell.length_b   1.000
_cell.length_c   1.000
_cell.angle_alpha   90.00
_cell.angle_beta   90.00
_cell.angle_gamma   90.00
#
_symmetry.space_group_name_H-M   'P 1'
#
loop_
_entity.id
_entity.type
_entity.pdbx_description
1 polymer ?
#
loop_
_entity_poly.entity_id
_entity_poly.type
_entity_poly.pdbx_seq_one_letter_code
_entity_poly.pdbx_strand_id
1 'polypeptide(L)'
;MIKINMGCGWQNFGSDWVHIDGGDYEHLDYQDITRLEQFKDNSVDLIYASHVIEYFDREQVTDVLKEWQRVLKPNGVLRIAVPNFETMVSLYLSKKCKLSQILGPLYGKME
;
A
#
# COMPACT_ATOMS: atom_id res chain seq x y z
N MET A 1 14.63 -6.18 13.59
CA MET A 1 13.20 -6.27 13.23
C MET A 1 13.05 -5.56 11.90
N ILE A 2 12.55 -6.22 10.86
CA ILE A 2 12.33 -5.62 9.54
C ILE A 2 10.91 -5.10 9.48
N LYS A 3 10.76 -3.79 9.30
CA LYS A 3 9.47 -3.10 9.15
C LYS A 3 9.45 -2.40 7.80
N ILE A 4 8.35 -2.51 7.07
CA ILE A 4 8.20 -1.92 5.74
C ILE A 4 7.07 -0.89 5.76
N ASN A 5 7.34 0.30 5.24
CA ASN A 5 6.34 1.30 4.85
C ASN A 5 6.10 1.15 3.34
N MET A 6 4.98 0.55 2.98
CA MET A 6 4.64 0.10 1.64
C MET A 6 3.73 1.12 0.94
N GLY A 7 4.11 1.55 -0.27
CA GLY A 7 3.40 2.64 -0.95
C GLY A 7 3.50 3.95 -0.16
N CYS A 8 4.69 4.24 0.36
CA CYS A 8 4.87 5.29 1.37
C CYS A 8 4.76 6.72 0.81
N GLY A 9 4.85 6.91 -0.50
CA GLY A 9 4.96 8.21 -1.13
C GLY A 9 6.05 9.07 -0.49
N TRP A 10 5.68 10.26 -0.04
CA TRP A 10 6.59 11.22 0.61
C TRP A 10 6.84 10.93 2.10
N GLN A 11 6.21 9.91 2.68
CA GLN A 11 6.25 9.67 4.13
C GLN A 11 7.47 8.85 4.57
N ASN A 12 8.42 9.54 5.19
CA ASN A 12 9.59 8.93 5.82
C ASN A 12 9.35 8.62 7.31
N PHE A 13 9.44 7.34 7.68
CA PHE A 13 9.27 6.83 9.06
C PHE A 13 10.60 6.65 9.82
N GLY A 14 11.70 7.16 9.28
CA GLY A 14 13.05 7.06 9.83
C GLY A 14 13.77 5.77 9.44
N SER A 15 15.07 5.72 9.72
CA SER A 15 16.00 4.67 9.28
C SER A 15 15.71 3.25 9.80
N ASP A 16 14.80 3.10 10.77
CA ASP A 16 14.38 1.80 11.29
C ASP A 16 13.31 1.12 10.40
N TRP A 17 12.88 1.78 9.33
CA TRP A 17 11.89 1.30 8.38
C TRP A 17 12.51 1.23 6.99
N VAL A 18 12.10 0.23 6.23
CA VAL A 18 12.30 0.21 4.78
C VAL A 18 11.17 0.96 4.11
N HIS A 19 11.48 1.84 3.16
CA HIS A 19 10.53 2.62 2.37
C HIS A 19 10.47 2.08 0.95
N ILE A 20 9.26 1.70 0.50
CA ILE A 20 9.04 1.18 -0.85
C ILE A 20 7.89 1.96 -1.49
N ASP A 21 8.14 2.57 -2.65
CA ASP A 21 7.14 3.31 -3.40
C ASP A 21 7.54 3.44 -4.87
N GLY A 22 6.57 3.49 -5.79
CA GLY A 22 6.84 3.69 -7.22
C GLY A 22 7.16 5.13 -7.62
N GLY A 23 7.09 6.08 -6.68
CA GLY A 23 7.43 7.49 -6.88
C GLY A 23 8.93 7.79 -6.86
N ASP A 24 9.25 9.08 -6.92
CA ASP A 24 10.63 9.58 -6.93
C ASP A 24 10.89 10.42 -5.68
N TYR A 25 11.32 9.77 -4.61
CA TYR A 25 11.67 10.41 -3.34
C TYR A 25 13.04 9.94 -2.84
N GLU A 26 13.83 10.86 -2.28
CA GLU A 26 15.21 10.60 -1.83
C GLU A 26 15.34 9.48 -0.78
N HIS A 27 14.28 9.25 -0.01
CA HIS A 27 14.29 8.31 1.11
C HIS A 27 13.87 6.88 0.75
N LEU A 28 13.54 6.60 -0.51
CA LEU A 28 13.10 5.26 -0.92
C LEU A 28 14.27 4.27 -0.99
N ASP A 29 14.07 3.08 -0.44
CA ASP A 29 15.02 1.98 -0.57
C ASP A 29 14.76 1.14 -1.82
N TYR A 30 13.49 0.99 -2.21
CA TYR A 30 13.04 0.18 -3.35
C TYR A 30 11.83 0.80 -4.05
N GLN A 31 11.55 0.36 -5.28
CA GLN A 31 10.51 0.97 -6.14
C GLN A 31 9.31 0.06 -6.46
N ASP A 32 9.40 -1.24 -6.20
CA ASP A 32 8.36 -2.20 -6.56
C ASP A 32 7.75 -2.86 -5.31
N ILE A 33 6.46 -2.62 -5.10
CA ILE A 33 5.69 -3.23 -4.01
C ILE A 33 5.07 -4.58 -4.40
N THR A 34 5.10 -4.93 -5.69
CA THR A 34 4.51 -6.16 -6.24
C THR A 34 5.50 -7.32 -6.29
N ARG A 35 6.81 -7.03 -6.17
CA ARG A 35 7.89 -8.00 -6.14
C ARG A 35 8.92 -7.60 -5.09
N LEU A 36 9.10 -8.46 -4.10
CA LEU A 36 9.91 -8.21 -2.90
C LEU A 36 11.13 -9.13 -2.87
N GLU A 37 11.86 -9.21 -3.99
CA GLU A 37 12.98 -10.14 -4.21
C GLU A 37 14.16 -9.91 -3.24
N GLN A 38 14.31 -8.68 -2.75
CA GLN A 38 15.27 -8.28 -1.73
C GLN A 38 14.98 -8.90 -0.35
N PHE A 39 13.78 -9.46 -0.14
CA PHE A 39 13.37 -10.09 1.11
C PHE A 39 13.17 -11.60 0.96
N LYS A 40 13.77 -12.34 1.90
CA LYS A 40 13.55 -13.79 2.02
C LYS A 40 12.13 -14.07 2.52
N ASP A 41 11.65 -15.27 2.23
CA ASP A 41 10.42 -15.78 2.84
C ASP A 41 10.51 -15.68 4.36
N ASN A 42 9.39 -15.34 5.00
CA ASN A 42 9.29 -15.30 6.46
C ASN A 42 10.38 -14.46 7.15
N SER A 43 10.74 -13.29 6.61
CA SER A 43 11.80 -12.43 7.13
C SER A 43 11.33 -11.07 7.65
N VAL A 44 10.14 -10.62 7.24
CA VAL A 44 9.55 -9.32 7.60
C VAL A 44 8.65 -9.45 8.82
N ASP A 45 8.81 -8.53 9.77
CA ASP A 45 8.03 -8.52 11.03
C ASP A 45 6.72 -7.73 10.90
N LEU A 46 6.76 -6.63 10.15
CA LEU A 46 5.62 -5.71 9.98
C LEU A 46 5.62 -5.11 8.58
N ILE A 47 4.46 -5.16 7.91
CA ILE A 47 4.16 -4.36 6.72
C ILE A 47 3.06 -3.37 7.12
N TYR A 48 3.32 -2.08 6.92
CA TYR A 48 2.31 -1.03 6.97
C TYR A 48 2.08 -0.50 5.56
N ALA A 49 0.83 -0.49 5.12
CA ALA A 49 0.41 0.03 3.83
C ALA A 49 -0.75 1.00 4.05
N SER A 50 -0.65 2.22 3.53
CA SER A 50 -1.68 3.24 3.68
C SER A 50 -1.92 3.90 2.34
N HIS A 51 -3.17 3.87 1.89
CA HIS A 51 -3.60 4.48 0.64
C HIS A 51 -2.85 3.99 -0.61
N VAL A 52 -2.68 2.67 -0.73
CA VAL A 52 -1.97 2.05 -1.87
C VAL A 52 -2.68 0.82 -2.41
N ILE A 53 -3.19 -0.06 -1.54
CA ILE A 53 -3.76 -1.33 -1.97
C ILE A 53 -5.06 -1.15 -2.76
N GLU A 54 -5.79 -0.06 -2.51
CA GLU A 54 -7.03 0.28 -3.20
C GLU A 54 -6.83 0.59 -4.69
N TYR A 55 -5.59 0.81 -5.14
CA TYR A 55 -5.26 1.03 -6.54
C TYR A 55 -4.96 -0.25 -7.31
N PHE A 56 -4.97 -1.41 -6.67
CA PHE A 56 -4.94 -2.70 -7.36
C PHE A 56 -6.37 -3.17 -7.58
N ASP A 57 -6.68 -3.63 -8.80
CA ASP A 57 -7.97 -4.25 -9.05
C ASP A 57 -8.10 -5.62 -8.34
N ARG A 58 -9.31 -6.20 -8.38
CA ARG A 58 -9.63 -7.44 -7.66
C ARG A 58 -8.75 -8.64 -8.05
N GLU A 59 -8.24 -8.66 -9.27
CA GLU A 59 -7.38 -9.74 -9.75
C GLU A 59 -5.95 -9.48 -9.30
N GLN A 60 -5.43 -8.27 -9.55
CA GLN A 60 -4.07 -7.86 -9.22
C GLN A 60 -3.77 -7.93 -7.71
N VAL A 61 -4.72 -7.48 -6.89
CA VAL A 61 -4.51 -7.38 -5.42
C VAL A 61 -4.22 -8.74 -4.79
N THR A 62 -4.75 -9.82 -5.37
CA THR A 62 -4.56 -11.18 -4.86
C THR A 62 -3.09 -11.59 -4.92
N ASP A 63 -2.41 -11.28 -6.02
CA ASP A 63 -1.00 -11.65 -6.19
C ASP A 63 -0.07 -10.73 -5.39
N VAL A 64 -0.40 -9.44 -5.28
CA VAL A 64 0.32 -8.51 -4.40
C VAL A 64 0.24 -8.97 -2.93
N LEU A 65 -0.95 -9.34 -2.44
CA LEU A 65 -1.11 -9.81 -1.07
C LEU A 65 -0.41 -11.14 -0.81
N LYS A 66 -0.33 -12.05 -1.79
CA LYS A 66 0.47 -13.28 -1.68
C LYS A 66 1.95 -12.98 -1.54
N GLU A 67 2.47 -12.02 -2.30
CA GLU A 67 3.89 -11.63 -2.19
C GLU A 67 4.19 -10.99 -0.83
N TRP A 68 3.30 -10.12 -0.34
CA TRP A 68 3.45 -9.54 1.00
C TRP A 68 3.37 -10.61 2.09
N GLN A 69 2.49 -11.60 1.93
CA GLN A 69 2.39 -12.74 2.83
C GLN A 69 3.66 -13.60 2.80
N ARG A 70 4.25 -13.86 1.61
CA ARG A 70 5.47 -14.66 1.45
C ARG A 70 6.59 -14.13 2.33
N VAL A 71 6.82 -12.83 2.31
CA VAL A 71 7.92 -12.20 3.06
C VAL A 71 7.61 -12.04 4.55
N LEU A 72 6.33 -11.96 4.94
CA LEU A 72 5.94 -11.86 6.34
C LEU A 72 6.26 -13.14 7.12
N LYS A 73 6.84 -12.99 8.30
CA LYS A 73 7.03 -14.09 9.25
C LYS A 73 5.70 -14.72 9.64
N PRO A 74 5.70 -15.99 10.11
CA PRO A 74 4.58 -16.50 10.90
C PRO A 74 4.34 -15.57 12.09
N ASN A 75 3.08 -15.14 12.27
CA ASN A 75 2.68 -14.12 13.25
C ASN A 75 3.22 -12.71 13.00
N GLY A 76 3.83 -12.46 11.83
CA GLY A 76 4.11 -11.11 11.34
C GLY A 76 2.80 -10.34 11.13
N VAL A 77 2.87 -9.02 11.15
CA VAL A 77 1.68 -8.16 11.11
C VAL A 77 1.60 -7.46 9.76
N LEU A 78 0.44 -7.56 9.11
CA LEU A 78 0.05 -6.73 7.98
C LEU A 78 -0.96 -5.70 8.47
N ARG A 79 -0.66 -4.41 8.33
CA ARG A 79 -1.55 -3.30 8.63
C ARG A 79 -1.88 -2.54 7.36
N ILE A 80 -3.16 -2.48 7.05
CA ILE A 80 -3.68 -1.82 5.84
C ILE A 80 -4.64 -0.72 6.25
N ALA A 81 -4.46 0.47 5.68
CA ALA A 81 -5.41 1.57 5.74
C ALA A 81 -5.84 1.93 4.31
N VAL A 82 -7.15 1.97 4.07
CA VAL A 82 -7.77 2.33 2.80
C VAL A 82 -8.84 3.41 3.01
N PRO A 83 -9.24 4.15 1.96
CA PRO A 83 -10.33 5.09 2.03
C PRO A 83 -11.62 4.48 2.56
N ASN A 84 -12.29 5.20 3.47
CA ASN A 84 -13.59 4.80 3.97
C ASN A 84 -14.68 5.06 2.90
N PHE A 85 -15.31 3.99 2.43
CA PHE A 85 -16.31 4.07 1.36
C PHE A 85 -17.51 4.95 1.71
N GLU A 86 -18.05 4.84 2.93
CA GLU A 86 -19.18 5.66 3.39
C GLU A 86 -18.84 7.16 3.38
N THR A 87 -17.61 7.52 3.74
CA THR A 87 -17.12 8.89 3.69
C THR A 87 -17.03 9.38 2.24
N MET A 88 -16.51 8.55 1.33
CA MET A 88 -16.44 8.88 -0.10
C MET A 88 -17.83 9.13 -0.70
N VAL A 89 -18.80 8.25 -0.41
CA VAL A 89 -20.19 8.40 -0.84
C VAL A 89 -20.79 9.69 -0.26
N SER A 90 -20.56 9.96 1.02
CA SER A 90 -21.06 11.18 1.69
C SER A 90 -20.49 12.46 1.05
N LEU A 91 -19.20 12.46 0.69
CA LEU A 91 -18.56 13.59 0.01
C LEU A 91 -19.08 13.79 -1.41
N TYR A 92 -19.34 12.70 -2.13
CA TYR A 92 -19.92 12.74 -3.48
C TYR A 92 -21.35 13.29 -3.45
N LEU A 93 -22.21 12.74 -2.59
CA LEU A 93 -23.61 13.17 -2.46
C LEU A 93 -23.73 14.63 -1.99
N SER A 94 -22.82 15.09 -1.14
CA SER A 94 -22.75 16.49 -0.69
C SER A 94 -22.09 17.44 -1.69
N LYS A 95 -21.71 16.95 -2.89
CA LYS A 95 -21.03 17.72 -3.95
C LYS A 95 -19.69 18.32 -3.51
N LYS A 96 -19.06 17.76 -2.48
CA LYS A 96 -17.73 18.16 -2.00
C LYS A 96 -16.59 17.47 -2.77
N CYS A 97 -16.89 16.37 -3.47
CA CYS A 97 -16.00 15.78 -4.46
C CYS A 97 -16.77 15.40 -5.74
N LYS A 98 -16.06 15.38 -6.86
CA LYS A 98 -16.53 14.82 -8.13
C LYS A 98 -16.24 13.32 -8.14
N LEU A 99 -17.06 12.56 -8.86
CA LEU A 99 -16.84 11.13 -9.08
C LEU A 99 -15.43 10.84 -9.62
N SER A 100 -14.94 11.68 -10.54
CA SER A 100 -13.59 11.59 -11.13
C SER A 100 -12.45 11.66 -10.11
N GLN A 101 -12.70 12.17 -8.89
CA GLN A 101 -11.68 12.32 -7.84
C GLN A 101 -11.58 11.10 -6.93
N ILE A 102 -12.49 10.13 -7.05
CA ILE A 102 -12.54 8.93 -6.19
C ILE A 102 -12.56 7.62 -6.99
N LEU A 103 -12.29 7.69 -8.29
CA LEU A 103 -12.34 6.54 -9.20
C LEU A 103 -11.35 5.43 -8.81
N GLY A 104 -10.09 5.79 -8.58
CA GLY A 104 -9.04 4.83 -8.20
C GLY A 104 -9.43 3.98 -6.98
N PRO A 105 -9.74 4.60 -5.82
CA PRO A 105 -10.23 3.86 -4.66
C PRO A 105 -11.57 3.09 -4.85
N LEU A 106 -12.36 3.40 -5.87
CA LEU A 106 -13.67 2.80 -6.09
C LEU A 106 -13.60 1.49 -6.87
N TYR A 107 -12.78 1.41 -7.92
CA TYR A 107 -12.69 0.21 -8.76
C TYR A 107 -11.27 -0.32 -8.96
N GLY A 108 -10.27 0.29 -8.34
CA GLY A 108 -8.86 -0.01 -8.56
C GLY A 108 -8.31 0.67 -9.83
N LYS A 109 -6.99 0.55 -10.00
CA LYS A 109 -6.14 1.19 -11.02
C LYS A 109 -5.85 2.66 -10.75
N MET A 110 -4.55 3.00 -10.78
CA MET A 110 -4.11 4.37 -11.03
C MET A 110 -4.27 4.62 -12.53
N GLU A 111 -5.26 5.42 -12.91
CA GLU A 111 -5.33 6.03 -14.25
C GLU A 111 -4.39 7.22 -14.36
#